data_AF-A0A962RAZ9-F1
#
_entry.id   AF-A0A962RAZ9-F1
#
_cell.length_a   1.000
_cell.length_b   1.000
_cell.length_c   1.000
_cell.angle_alpha   90.00
_cell.angle_beta   90.00
_cell.angle_gamma   90.00
#
_symmetry.space_group_name_H-M   'P 1'
#
loop_
_entity.id
_entity.type
_entity.pdbx_description
1 polymer ?
#
loop_
_entity_poly.entity_id
_entity_poly.type
_entity_poly.pdbx_seq_one_letter_code
_entity_poly.pdbx_strand_id
1 'polypeptide(L)'
;LSCISFGCCYGKPVDEAPAWIAKRFQTWNVTFFGDTRKVAYAGGLQGVKLIPVQAITALTYTLIGLATTWLYLRGHVALAVMSALIVTQVWRFASEMLRADYRGGGKVSTYQIMALVAIGLAGIYAALAPESSNAFAVSGGLSALWNAGVVLALLAIWVLIFAYMGRSTVTEATLQVRVRTDHIVPPSAVRRPIHHTAPQKEAPL
;
A
#
# COMPACT_ATOMS: atom_id res chain seq x y z
N LEU A 1 4.33 -2.53 2.42
CA LEU A 1 3.31 -3.09 3.35
C LEU A 1 2.03 -3.51 2.62
N SER A 2 1.44 -2.68 1.76
CA SER A 2 0.25 -3.05 0.94
C SER A 2 0.42 -4.36 0.17
N CYS A 3 1.61 -4.63 -0.39
CA CYS A 3 1.89 -5.89 -1.10
C CYS A 3 1.78 -7.13 -0.21
N ILE A 4 2.10 -7.02 1.09
CA ILE A 4 1.90 -8.10 2.07
C ILE A 4 0.40 -8.25 2.35
N SER A 5 -0.31 -7.14 2.52
CA SER A 5 -1.76 -7.18 2.78
C SER A 5 -2.54 -7.82 1.62
N PHE A 6 -2.17 -7.55 0.35
CA PHE A 6 -2.85 -8.10 -0.82
C PHE A 6 -2.25 -9.42 -1.33
N GLY A 7 -1.02 -9.75 -0.93
CA GLY A 7 -0.29 -10.91 -1.45
C GLY A 7 0.21 -10.74 -2.88
N CYS A 8 0.64 -9.54 -3.28
CA CYS A 8 1.33 -9.32 -4.57
C CYS A 8 2.85 -9.19 -4.38
N CYS A 9 3.61 -9.30 -5.48
CA CYS A 9 5.08 -9.38 -5.45
C CYS A 9 5.60 -10.50 -4.52
N TYR A 10 4.89 -11.64 -4.47
CA TYR A 10 5.19 -12.75 -3.58
C TYR A 10 6.48 -13.47 -4.00
N GLY A 11 7.17 -14.00 -2.98
CA GLY A 11 8.38 -14.80 -3.17
C GLY A 11 8.08 -16.20 -3.72
N LYS A 12 9.13 -16.89 -4.15
CA LYS A 12 9.09 -18.32 -4.50
C LYS A 12 8.74 -19.18 -3.28
N PRO A 13 8.14 -20.37 -3.50
CA PRO A 13 8.02 -21.40 -2.47
C PRO A 13 9.38 -21.68 -1.83
N VAL A 14 9.41 -21.79 -0.50
CA VAL A 14 10.64 -22.07 0.24
C VAL A 14 11.26 -23.40 -0.19
N ASP A 15 10.43 -24.38 -0.54
CA ASP A 15 10.86 -25.72 -0.94
C ASP A 15 11.44 -25.77 -2.37
N GLU A 16 11.18 -24.74 -3.19
CA GLU A 16 11.79 -24.58 -4.52
C GLU A 16 13.08 -23.73 -4.48
N ALA A 17 13.44 -23.20 -3.31
CA ALA A 17 14.63 -22.39 -3.14
C ALA A 17 15.89 -23.24 -2.97
N PRO A 18 17.08 -22.73 -3.34
CA PRO A 18 18.36 -23.38 -3.01
C PRO A 18 18.45 -23.72 -1.52
N ALA A 19 19.05 -24.87 -1.18
CA ALA A 19 19.04 -25.43 0.17
C ALA A 19 19.48 -24.44 1.28
N TRP A 20 20.46 -23.58 1.00
CA TRP A 20 20.94 -22.57 1.94
C TRP A 20 19.91 -21.45 2.21
N ILE A 21 19.13 -21.07 1.20
CA ILE A 21 18.02 -20.11 1.31
C ILE A 21 16.85 -20.77 2.03
N ALA A 22 16.48 -21.98 1.59
CA ALA A 22 15.38 -22.74 2.15
C ALA A 22 15.56 -22.94 3.65
N LYS A 23 16.75 -23.36 4.10
CA LYS A 23 17.06 -23.57 5.53
C LYS A 23 16.79 -22.33 6.38
N ARG A 24 17.08 -21.12 5.88
CA ARG A 24 16.85 -19.87 6.61
C ARG A 24 15.36 -19.50 6.65
N PHE A 25 14.64 -19.71 5.56
CA PHE A 25 13.25 -19.29 5.43
C PHE A 25 12.22 -20.37 5.82
N GLN A 26 12.65 -21.57 6.20
CA GLN A 26 11.76 -22.56 6.82
C GLN A 26 11.08 -22.03 8.10
N THR A 27 11.76 -21.18 8.86
CA THR A 27 11.23 -20.49 10.05
C THR A 27 10.76 -19.07 9.77
N TRP A 28 11.49 -18.33 8.94
CA TRP A 28 11.16 -16.95 8.55
C TRP A 28 10.45 -16.92 7.19
N ASN A 29 9.17 -17.29 7.15
CA ASN A 29 8.38 -17.29 5.91
C ASN A 29 7.13 -16.42 6.03
N VAL A 30 6.48 -16.21 4.89
CA VAL A 30 5.12 -15.68 4.84
C VAL A 30 4.21 -16.69 4.16
N THR A 31 3.04 -16.92 4.75
CA THR A 31 1.99 -17.75 4.17
C THR A 31 0.73 -16.92 4.05
N PHE A 32 0.09 -16.99 2.89
CA PHE A 32 -1.11 -16.23 2.59
C PHE A 32 -2.34 -17.13 2.59
N PHE A 33 -3.45 -16.61 3.11
CA PHE A 33 -4.75 -17.27 3.16
C PHE A 33 -5.85 -16.35 2.65
N GLY A 34 -6.78 -16.91 1.88
CA GLY A 34 -7.93 -16.20 1.32
C GLY A 34 -7.82 -16.05 -0.20
N ASP A 35 -8.91 -16.41 -0.85
CA ASP A 35 -8.98 -16.63 -2.30
C ASP A 35 -8.86 -15.32 -3.10
N THR A 36 -9.14 -14.17 -2.46
CA THR A 36 -9.05 -12.83 -3.07
C THR A 36 -7.64 -12.27 -3.14
N ARG A 37 -6.63 -12.98 -2.61
CA ARG A 37 -5.23 -12.55 -2.66
C ARG A 37 -4.57 -12.96 -3.98
N LYS A 38 -3.72 -12.10 -4.54
CA LYS A 38 -3.07 -12.37 -5.84
C LYS A 38 -2.30 -13.68 -5.88
N VAL A 39 -1.56 -13.96 -4.82
CA VAL A 39 -0.84 -15.23 -4.64
C VAL A 39 -1.73 -16.48 -4.67
N ALA A 40 -3.00 -16.37 -4.26
CA ALA A 40 -3.97 -17.46 -4.31
C ALA A 40 -4.54 -17.60 -5.72
N TYR A 41 -5.20 -16.56 -6.26
CA TYR A 41 -5.91 -16.67 -7.54
C TYR A 41 -5.00 -16.71 -8.78
N ALA A 42 -3.82 -16.09 -8.74
CA ALA A 42 -2.88 -16.07 -9.87
C ALA A 42 -1.71 -17.06 -9.70
N GLY A 43 -1.30 -17.32 -8.46
CA GLY A 43 -0.18 -18.20 -8.16
C GLY A 43 -0.59 -19.62 -7.78
N GLY A 44 -1.80 -19.85 -7.28
CA GLY A 44 -2.20 -21.13 -6.68
C GLY A 44 -1.40 -21.49 -5.42
N LEU A 45 -0.74 -20.52 -4.78
CA LEU A 45 0.20 -20.75 -3.67
C LEU A 45 -0.41 -20.45 -2.29
N GLN A 46 -1.72 -20.64 -2.16
CA GLN A 46 -2.41 -20.49 -0.87
C GLN A 46 -1.94 -21.55 0.13
N GLY A 47 -1.68 -21.14 1.37
CA GLY A 47 -1.17 -22.05 2.40
C GLY A 47 0.29 -22.50 2.22
N VAL A 48 0.97 -22.08 1.14
CA VAL A 48 2.37 -22.43 0.89
C VAL A 48 3.30 -21.46 1.64
N LYS A 49 4.41 -21.98 2.17
CA LYS A 49 5.47 -21.14 2.77
C LYS A 49 6.25 -20.45 1.65
N LEU A 50 6.22 -19.12 1.62
CA LEU A 50 6.92 -18.32 0.63
C LEU A 50 8.06 -17.53 1.26
N ILE A 51 9.10 -17.27 0.47
CA ILE A 51 10.16 -16.35 0.86
C ILE A 51 9.54 -14.95 1.12
N PRO A 52 9.78 -14.31 2.28
CA PRO A 52 9.10 -13.09 2.68
C PRO A 52 9.70 -11.84 2.02
N VAL A 53 9.82 -11.85 0.68
CA VAL A 53 10.46 -10.79 -0.11
C VAL A 53 9.87 -9.41 0.21
N GLN A 54 8.55 -9.31 0.37
CA GLN A 54 7.91 -8.02 0.64
C GLN A 54 8.26 -7.47 2.03
N ALA A 55 8.41 -8.34 3.04
CA ALA A 55 8.78 -7.94 4.40
C ALA A 55 10.24 -7.49 4.46
N ILE A 56 11.14 -8.24 3.82
CA ILE A 56 12.56 -7.85 3.70
C ILE A 56 12.66 -6.51 2.97
N THR A 57 11.95 -6.35 1.85
CA THR A 57 11.91 -5.08 1.11
C THR A 57 11.45 -3.93 2.00
N ALA A 58 10.35 -4.11 2.75
CA ALA A 58 9.83 -3.06 3.62
C ALA A 58 10.84 -2.66 4.70
N LEU A 59 11.49 -3.64 5.34
CA LEU A 59 12.51 -3.38 6.35
C LEU A 59 13.74 -2.69 5.75
N THR A 60 14.31 -3.23 4.68
CA THR A 60 15.48 -2.66 3.99
C THR A 60 15.21 -1.21 3.56
N TYR A 61 14.05 -0.95 2.96
CA TYR A 61 13.70 0.39 2.46
C TYR A 61 13.43 1.38 3.60
N THR A 62 12.85 0.91 4.71
CA THR A 62 12.66 1.76 5.89
C THR A 62 14.00 2.13 6.51
N LEU A 63 14.90 1.16 6.71
CA LEU A 63 16.22 1.40 7.31
C LEU A 63 17.07 2.32 6.45
N ILE A 64 17.16 2.07 5.13
CA ILE A 64 17.93 2.96 4.26
C ILE A 64 17.26 4.33 4.11
N GLY A 65 15.93 4.41 4.11
CA GLY A 65 15.21 5.68 4.09
C GLY A 65 15.54 6.54 5.31
N LEU A 66 15.55 5.95 6.50
CA LEU A 66 15.96 6.64 7.73
C LEU A 66 17.44 7.07 7.69
N ALA A 67 18.33 6.16 7.31
CA ALA A 67 19.76 6.46 7.22
C ALA A 67 20.06 7.58 6.22
N THR A 68 19.47 7.53 5.03
CA THR A 68 19.69 8.52 3.97
C THR A 68 19.03 9.85 4.28
N THR A 69 17.88 9.85 4.96
CA THR A 69 17.29 11.08 5.51
C THR A 69 18.24 11.73 6.51
N TRP A 70 18.84 10.95 7.41
CA TRP A 70 19.82 11.47 8.37
C TRP A 70 21.07 12.05 7.68
N LEU A 71 21.62 11.37 6.66
CA LEU A 71 22.73 11.90 5.84
C LEU A 71 22.34 13.20 5.14
N TYR A 72 21.15 13.22 4.54
CA TYR A 72 20.64 14.37 3.81
C TYR A 72 20.53 15.58 4.75
N LEU A 73 19.93 15.42 5.93
CA LEU A 73 19.80 16.49 6.92
C LEU A 73 21.16 17.02 7.41
N ARG A 74 22.22 16.22 7.35
CA ARG A 74 23.60 16.63 7.66
C ARG A 74 24.30 17.39 6.54
N GLY A 75 23.67 17.56 5.37
CA GLY A 75 24.24 18.24 4.22
C GLY A 75 24.89 17.30 3.20
N HIS A 76 25.00 15.99 3.50
CA HIS A 76 25.65 15.00 2.64
C HIS A 76 24.71 14.48 1.54
N VAL A 77 24.37 15.36 0.60
CA VAL A 77 23.32 15.11 -0.41
C VAL A 77 23.72 13.99 -1.37
N ALA A 78 24.94 14.02 -1.94
CA ALA A 78 25.34 13.00 -2.90
C ALA A 78 25.39 11.62 -2.25
N LEU A 79 25.95 11.54 -1.02
CA LEU A 79 26.06 10.28 -0.29
C LEU A 79 24.68 9.73 0.11
N ALA A 80 23.73 10.60 0.49
CA ALA A 80 22.35 10.20 0.77
C ALA A 80 21.68 9.59 -0.47
N VAL A 81 21.74 10.27 -1.61
CA VAL A 81 21.12 9.83 -2.87
C VAL A 81 21.77 8.54 -3.38
N MET A 82 23.10 8.47 -3.37
CA MET A 82 23.83 7.27 -3.80
C MET A 82 23.51 6.07 -2.93
N SER A 83 23.50 6.26 -1.60
CA SER A 83 23.18 5.18 -0.66
C SER A 83 21.74 4.69 -0.84
N ALA A 84 20.78 5.61 -1.02
CA ALA A 84 19.39 5.27 -1.30
C ALA A 84 19.27 4.45 -2.59
N LEU A 85 19.87 4.91 -3.68
CA LEU A 85 19.74 4.27 -4.99
C LEU A 85 20.50 2.95 -5.06
N ILE A 86 21.75 2.88 -4.61
CA ILE A 86 22.51 1.61 -4.61
C ILE A 86 21.73 0.54 -3.85
N VAL A 87 21.33 0.81 -2.60
CA VAL A 87 20.66 -0.21 -1.78
C VAL A 87 19.31 -0.60 -2.38
N THR A 88 18.50 0.37 -2.80
CA THR A 88 17.17 0.07 -3.34
C THR A 88 17.22 -0.67 -4.67
N GLN A 89 18.16 -0.32 -5.56
CA GLN A 89 18.30 -0.92 -6.88
C GLN A 89 19.02 -2.28 -6.84
N VAL A 90 20.06 -2.44 -6.02
CA VAL A 90 20.68 -3.76 -5.79
C VAL A 90 19.65 -4.71 -5.18
N TRP A 91 18.88 -4.24 -4.19
CA TRP A 91 17.80 -5.05 -3.63
C TRP A 91 16.71 -5.34 -4.68
N ARG A 92 16.35 -4.39 -5.53
CA ARG A 92 15.40 -4.62 -6.63
C ARG A 92 15.90 -5.72 -7.57
N PHE A 93 17.18 -5.70 -7.91
CA PHE A 93 17.80 -6.72 -8.75
C PHE A 93 17.76 -8.11 -8.10
N ALA A 94 18.20 -8.20 -6.84
CA ALA A 94 18.27 -9.45 -6.09
C ALA A 94 16.89 -10.03 -5.76
N SER A 95 15.96 -9.18 -5.30
CA SER A 95 14.61 -9.60 -4.93
C SER A 95 13.80 -10.14 -6.10
N GLU A 96 14.07 -9.69 -7.33
CA GLU A 96 13.43 -10.23 -8.53
C GLU A 96 13.78 -11.71 -8.76
N MET A 97 15.01 -12.13 -8.43
CA MET A 97 15.41 -13.54 -8.51
C MET A 97 14.66 -14.43 -7.51
N LEU A 98 14.17 -13.83 -6.42
CA LEU A 98 13.43 -14.49 -5.34
C LEU A 98 11.91 -14.44 -5.52
N ARG A 99 11.40 -13.69 -6.51
CA ARG A 99 9.97 -13.55 -6.78
C ARG A 99 9.44 -14.68 -7.67
N ALA A 100 8.19 -15.05 -7.42
CA ALA A 100 7.40 -15.94 -8.27
C ALA A 100 6.21 -15.22 -8.95
N ASP A 101 6.02 -13.92 -8.68
CA ASP A 101 5.03 -13.07 -9.35
C ASP A 101 5.49 -12.80 -10.80
N TYR A 102 5.06 -13.64 -11.74
CA TYR A 102 5.43 -13.57 -13.16
C TYR A 102 4.93 -12.27 -13.80
N ARG A 103 5.84 -11.49 -14.41
CA ARG A 103 5.54 -10.17 -15.02
C ARG A 103 6.12 -9.98 -16.44
N GLY A 104 6.48 -11.06 -17.13
CA GLY A 104 7.06 -11.02 -18.48
C GLY A 104 8.34 -11.85 -18.60
N GLY A 105 8.55 -12.47 -19.77
CA GLY A 105 9.56 -13.51 -19.99
C GLY A 105 10.98 -13.00 -20.22
N GLY A 106 11.94 -13.56 -19.48
CA GLY A 106 13.38 -13.35 -19.63
C GLY A 106 14.16 -13.85 -18.42
N LYS A 107 15.44 -14.23 -18.59
CA LYS A 107 16.34 -14.56 -17.45
C LYS A 107 16.76 -13.30 -16.68
N VAL A 108 16.78 -12.16 -17.37
CA VAL A 108 16.98 -10.82 -16.81
C VAL A 108 15.76 -9.99 -17.18
N SER A 109 15.09 -9.38 -16.21
CA SER A 109 13.91 -8.56 -16.47
C SER A 109 14.28 -7.12 -16.86
N THR A 110 13.42 -6.44 -17.61
CA THR A 110 13.57 -5.02 -17.92
C THR A 110 13.77 -4.18 -16.65
N TYR A 111 13.12 -4.58 -15.54
CA TYR A 111 13.28 -3.92 -14.25
C TYR A 111 14.69 -4.03 -13.67
N GLN A 112 15.38 -5.15 -13.91
CA GLN A 112 16.76 -5.33 -13.48
C GLN A 112 17.71 -4.42 -14.27
N ILE A 113 17.49 -4.26 -15.57
CA ILE A 113 18.26 -3.31 -16.40
C ILE A 113 17.99 -1.88 -15.96
N MET A 114 16.72 -1.50 -15.77
CA MET A 114 16.35 -0.18 -15.26
C MET A 114 16.97 0.11 -13.90
N ALA A 115 17.10 -0.89 -13.03
CA ALA A 115 17.76 -0.74 -11.73
C ALA A 115 19.24 -0.38 -11.88
N LEU A 116 19.97 -1.04 -12.78
CA LEU A 116 21.38 -0.73 -13.06
C LEU A 116 21.55 0.66 -13.69
N VAL A 117 20.68 1.02 -14.63
CA VAL A 117 20.67 2.36 -15.25
C VAL A 117 20.42 3.43 -14.19
N ALA A 118 19.49 3.21 -13.26
CA ALA A 118 19.22 4.14 -12.16
C ALA A 118 20.44 4.36 -11.26
N ILE A 119 21.25 3.33 -10.99
CA ILE A 119 22.53 3.48 -10.26
C ILE A 119 23.52 4.33 -11.07
N GLY A 120 23.62 4.12 -12.38
CA GLY A 120 24.50 4.92 -13.24
C GLY A 120 24.10 6.41 -13.24
N LEU A 121 22.81 6.69 -13.38
CA LEU A 121 22.27 8.06 -13.30
C LEU A 121 22.50 8.68 -11.92
N ALA A 122 22.39 7.90 -10.85
CA ALA A 122 22.74 8.35 -9.50
C ALA A 122 24.21 8.79 -9.41
N GLY A 123 25.12 8.01 -10.00
CA GLY A 123 26.54 8.33 -10.02
C GLY A 123 26.84 9.64 -10.76
N ILE A 124 26.16 9.86 -11.89
CA ILE A 124 26.25 11.13 -12.64
C ILE A 124 25.73 12.28 -11.77
N TYR A 125 24.56 12.12 -11.14
CA TYR A 125 24.03 13.13 -10.23
C TYR A 125 25.01 13.44 -9.09
N ALA A 126 25.56 12.42 -8.44
CA ALA A 126 26.50 12.57 -7.34
C ALA A 126 27.79 13.29 -7.75
N ALA A 127 28.27 13.09 -8.98
CA ALA A 127 29.45 13.76 -9.51
C ALA A 127 29.20 15.24 -9.84
N LEU A 128 27.96 15.61 -10.18
CA LEU A 128 27.58 16.97 -10.57
C LEU A 128 26.95 17.77 -9.43
N ALA A 129 26.44 17.10 -8.39
CA ALA A 129 25.71 17.73 -7.32
C ALA A 129 26.64 18.57 -6.44
N PRO A 130 26.34 19.86 -6.21
CA PRO A 130 27.07 20.65 -5.25
C PRO A 130 26.81 20.12 -3.83
N GLU A 131 27.88 19.82 -3.11
CA GLU A 131 27.79 19.48 -1.69
C GLU A 131 27.50 20.75 -0.88
N SER A 132 26.40 20.74 -0.13
CA SER A 132 26.09 21.79 0.83
C SER A 132 26.81 21.50 2.14
N SER A 133 27.72 22.36 2.56
CA SER A 133 28.39 22.25 3.86
C SER A 133 27.48 22.53 5.07
N ASN A 134 26.25 23.00 4.82
CA ASN A 134 25.29 23.35 5.85
C ASN A 134 24.24 22.25 6.03
N ALA A 135 23.91 21.95 7.29
CA ALA A 135 22.79 21.09 7.63
C ALA A 135 21.45 21.72 7.20
N PHE A 136 20.51 20.91 6.73
CA PHE A 136 19.20 21.39 6.30
C PHE A 136 18.25 21.56 7.49
N ALA A 137 17.59 22.72 7.57
CA ALA A 137 16.60 23.00 8.60
C ALA A 137 15.25 22.35 8.27
N VAL A 138 14.79 21.45 9.16
CA VAL A 138 13.52 20.72 9.00
C VAL A 138 12.30 21.66 8.95
N SER A 139 12.31 22.74 9.73
CA SER A 139 11.22 23.72 9.78
C SER A 139 10.99 24.43 8.43
N GLY A 140 12.06 24.74 7.70
CA GLY A 140 11.98 25.29 6.35
C GLY A 140 11.34 24.31 5.37
N GLY A 141 11.73 23.04 5.45
CA GLY A 141 11.13 21.96 4.64
C GLY A 141 9.64 21.76 4.93
N LEU A 142 9.24 21.74 6.20
CA LEU A 142 7.83 21.61 6.59
C LEU A 142 6.97 22.79 6.10
N SER A 143 7.52 24.00 6.16
CA SER A 143 6.82 25.19 5.65
C SER A 143 6.58 25.10 4.14
N ALA A 144 7.48 24.46 3.40
CA ALA A 144 7.33 24.23 1.96
C ALA A 144 6.19 23.25 1.62
N LEU A 145 5.85 22.31 2.53
CA LEU A 145 4.72 21.38 2.33
C LEU A 145 3.37 22.09 2.27
N TRP A 146 3.25 23.27 2.89
CA TRP A 146 2.04 24.07 2.90
C TRP A 146 1.91 25.00 1.68
N ASN A 147 2.79 24.84 0.69
CA ASN A 147 2.69 25.57 -0.55
C ASN A 147 1.42 25.15 -1.31
N ALA A 148 0.47 26.08 -1.46
CA ALA A 148 -0.80 25.83 -2.11
C ALA A 148 -0.64 25.27 -3.54
N GLY A 149 0.37 25.73 -4.29
CA GLY A 149 0.66 25.23 -5.63
C GLY A 149 1.07 23.75 -5.63
N VAL A 150 1.94 23.35 -4.70
CA VAL A 150 2.34 21.94 -4.54
C VAL A 150 1.15 21.07 -4.16
N VAL A 151 0.33 21.51 -3.19
CA VAL A 151 -0.86 20.78 -2.75
C VAL A 151 -1.86 20.61 -3.90
N LEU A 152 -2.15 21.67 -4.65
CA LEU A 152 -3.06 21.62 -5.80
C LEU A 152 -2.52 20.72 -6.92
N ALA A 153 -1.21 20.77 -7.20
CA ALA A 153 -0.58 19.91 -8.19
C ALA A 153 -0.66 18.43 -7.79
N LEU A 154 -0.37 18.10 -6.53
CA LEU A 154 -0.49 16.74 -6.02
C LEU A 154 -1.94 16.25 -6.04
N LEU A 155 -2.90 17.12 -5.71
CA LEU A 155 -4.33 16.81 -5.80
C LEU A 155 -4.75 16.54 -7.24
N ALA A 156 -4.31 17.35 -8.20
CA ALA A 156 -4.60 17.15 -9.61
C ALA A 156 -4.05 15.81 -10.12
N ILE A 157 -2.80 15.48 -9.76
CA ILE A 157 -2.19 14.17 -10.08
C ILE A 157 -3.02 13.04 -9.45
N TRP A 158 -3.44 13.19 -8.20
CA TRP A 158 -4.27 12.19 -7.53
C TRP A 158 -5.62 11.99 -8.25
N VAL A 159 -6.30 13.07 -8.64
CA VAL A 159 -7.56 12.99 -9.42
C VAL A 159 -7.34 12.27 -10.74
N LEU A 160 -6.25 12.58 -11.46
CA LEU A 160 -5.92 11.92 -12.72
C LEU A 160 -5.65 10.41 -12.53
N ILE A 161 -4.85 10.05 -11.53
CA ILE A 161 -4.57 8.65 -11.20
C ILE A 161 -5.86 7.93 -10.79
N PHE A 162 -6.72 8.56 -9.99
CA PHE A 162 -8.00 7.98 -9.56
C PHE A 162 -8.96 7.81 -10.74
N ALA A 163 -9.06 8.81 -11.63
CA ALA A 163 -9.91 8.72 -12.82
C ALA A 163 -9.43 7.61 -13.77
N TYR A 164 -8.12 7.41 -13.90
CA TYR A 164 -7.54 6.42 -14.80
C TYR A 164 -7.47 5.00 -14.19
N MET A 165 -7.08 4.86 -12.91
CA MET A 165 -6.81 3.58 -12.24
C MET A 165 -7.83 3.22 -11.15
N GLY A 166 -8.80 4.08 -10.83
CA GLY A 166 -9.70 3.90 -9.69
C GLY A 166 -10.76 2.81 -9.86
N ARG A 167 -10.89 2.22 -11.05
CA ARG A 167 -11.75 1.05 -11.29
C ARG A 167 -10.93 -0.24 -11.19
N SER A 168 -11.31 -1.11 -10.27
CA SER A 168 -10.74 -2.46 -10.19
C SER A 168 -11.16 -3.28 -11.41
N THR A 169 -10.20 -3.95 -12.05
CA THR A 169 -10.44 -4.91 -13.12
C THR A 169 -10.42 -6.36 -12.64
N VAL A 170 -10.15 -6.58 -11.35
CA VAL A 170 -9.86 -7.91 -10.79
C VAL A 170 -10.84 -8.28 -9.67
N THR A 171 -11.37 -7.30 -8.94
CA THR A 171 -12.25 -7.52 -7.80
C THR A 171 -13.57 -6.78 -8.00
N GLU A 172 -14.67 -7.51 -7.86
CA GLU A 172 -16.01 -6.97 -7.81
C GLU A 172 -16.48 -6.90 -6.35
N ALA A 173 -17.31 -5.91 -6.03
CA ALA A 173 -17.98 -5.81 -4.75
C ALA A 173 -19.45 -5.43 -4.96
N THR A 174 -20.37 -6.19 -4.35
CA THR A 174 -21.80 -5.90 -4.38
C THR A 174 -22.24 -5.37 -3.02
N LEU A 175 -22.68 -4.10 -2.95
CA LEU A 175 -23.28 -3.52 -1.76
C LEU A 175 -24.81 -3.65 -1.85
N GLN A 176 -25.41 -4.42 -0.94
CA GLN A 176 -26.87 -4.54 -0.85
C GLN A 176 -27.37 -3.83 0.41
N VAL A 177 -28.15 -2.76 0.21
CA VAL A 177 -28.86 -2.08 1.29
C VAL A 177 -30.27 -2.66 1.37
N ARG A 178 -30.64 -3.19 2.53
CA ARG A 178 -31.96 -3.80 2.77
C ARG A 178 -32.70 -3.04 3.87
N VAL A 179 -33.99 -2.84 3.69
CA VAL A 179 -34.85 -2.23 4.71
C VAL A 179 -35.17 -3.29 5.77
N ARG A 180 -34.92 -2.98 7.04
CA ARG A 180 -35.42 -3.78 8.17
C ARG A 180 -36.86 -3.39 8.46
N THR A 181 -37.78 -4.29 8.18
CA THR A 181 -39.21 -4.10 8.42
C THR A 181 -39.59 -4.24 9.89
N ASP A 182 -38.69 -4.77 10.73
CA ASP A 182 -38.89 -5.03 12.16
C ASP A 182 -39.30 -3.79 12.97
N HIS A 183 -38.96 -2.59 12.49
CA HIS A 183 -39.27 -1.30 13.11
C HIS A 183 -40.41 -0.53 12.41
N ILE A 184 -41.00 -1.10 11.37
CA ILE A 184 -42.14 -0.49 10.67
C ILE A 184 -43.41 -0.90 11.40
N VAL A 185 -43.90 -0.03 12.28
CA VAL A 185 -45.23 -0.20 12.88
C VAL A 185 -46.27 -0.05 11.76
N PRO A 186 -47.08 -1.08 11.46
CA PRO A 186 -48.08 -0.99 10.40
C PRO A 186 -49.11 0.11 10.74
N PRO A 187 -49.60 0.87 9.75
CA PRO A 187 -50.58 1.94 9.96
C PRO A 187 -51.86 1.48 10.69
N SER A 188 -52.20 0.19 10.61
CA SER A 188 -53.34 -0.42 11.30
C SER A 188 -53.18 -0.50 12.83
N ALA A 189 -51.97 -0.34 13.36
CA ALA A 189 -51.72 -0.35 14.81
C ALA A 189 -51.92 1.04 15.46
N VAL A 190 -52.06 2.11 14.67
CA VAL A 190 -52.33 3.47 15.18
C VAL A 190 -53.84 3.65 15.33
N ARG A 191 -54.41 3.09 16.39
CA ARG A 191 -55.83 3.25 16.73
C ARG A 191 -56.05 4.67 17.29
N ARG A 192 -56.55 5.62 16.48
CA ARG A 192 -56.96 6.95 16.97
C ARG A 192 -58.21 6.81 17.86
N PRO A 193 -58.25 7.39 19.07
CA PRO A 193 -59.47 7.41 19.88
C PRO A 193 -60.50 8.36 19.23
N ILE A 194 -61.68 7.84 18.91
CA ILE A 194 -62.84 8.65 18.52
C ILE A 194 -63.53 9.08 19.83
N HIS A 195 -63.42 10.36 20.19
CA HIS A 195 -64.20 10.91 21.31
C HIS A 195 -65.66 11.09 20.89
N HIS A 196 -66.54 10.23 21.39
CA HIS A 196 -67.98 10.51 21.49
C HIS A 196 -68.30 10.92 22.92
N THR A 197 -68.54 12.21 23.15
CA THR A 197 -69.15 12.73 24.37
C THR A 197 -70.67 12.80 24.18
N ALA A 198 -71.42 12.02 24.96
CA ALA A 198 -72.86 12.18 25.15
C ALA A 198 -73.12 13.01 26.43
N PRO A 199 -74.18 13.83 26.50
CA PRO A 199 -74.39 14.77 27.59
C PRO A 199 -75.03 14.10 28.81
N GLN A 200 -74.46 14.33 30.00
CA GLN A 200 -75.12 13.99 31.26
C GLN A 200 -76.13 15.08 31.64
N LYS A 201 -77.28 14.60 32.09
CA LYS A 201 -78.47 15.33 32.53
C LYS A 201 -78.54 15.16 34.04
N GLU A 202 -78.39 16.23 34.81
CA GLU A 202 -78.74 16.24 36.24
C GLU A 202 -79.63 17.46 36.55
N ALA A 203 -80.69 17.17 37.29
CA ALA A 203 -81.77 18.04 37.71
C ALA A 203 -81.66 18.33 39.23
N PRO A 204 -82.38 19.32 39.77
CA PRO A 204 -81.99 20.05 40.98
C PRO A 204 -82.55 19.46 42.28
N LEU A 205 -81.83 19.69 43.39
CA LEU A 205 -82.28 20.42 44.59
C LEU A 205 -81.11 20.58 45.57
#